data_AF-A0A943H5B6-F1
#
_entry.id   AF-A0A943H5B6-F1
#
_cell.length_a   1.000
_cell.length_b   1.000
_cell.length_c   1.000
_cell.angle_alpha   90.00
_cell.angle_beta   90.00
_cell.angle_gamma   90.00
#
_symmetry.space_group_name_H-M   'P 1'
#
loop_
_entity.id
_entity.type
_entity.pdbx_description
1 polymer ?
#
loop_
_entity_poly.entity_id
_entity_poly.type
_entity_poly.pdbx_seq_one_letter_code
_entity_poly.pdbx_strand_id
1 'polypeptide(L)' 'MSRYDEDIDKNPYLSEHGKYAIQFARNHGISIEEAYKHPTVKAHKEALDHLAECFNFANGNMRLTEL' A
#
# COMPACT_ATOMS: atom_id res chain seq x y z
N MET A 1 -3.22 7.73 -19.08
CA MET A 1 -2.66 6.57 -18.35
C MET A 1 -2.02 5.65 -19.36
N SER A 2 -0.82 5.14 -19.05
CA SER A 2 -0.16 4.12 -19.89
C SER A 2 -0.90 2.78 -19.74
N ARG A 3 -0.85 1.91 -20.75
CA ARG A 3 -1.38 0.54 -20.67
C ARG A 3 -0.86 -0.21 -19.42
N TYR A 4 0.41 0.04 -19.08
CA TYR A 4 1.05 -0.52 -17.89
C TYR A 4 0.47 0.01 -16.56
N ASP A 5 -0.09 1.22 -16.54
CA ASP A 5 -0.76 1.74 -15.33
C ASP A 5 -2.08 0.99 -15.09
N GLU A 6 -2.81 0.66 -16.16
CA GLU A 6 -4.02 -0.15 -16.07
C GLU A 6 -3.73 -1.60 -15.67
N ASP A 7 -2.65 -2.18 -16.18
CA ASP A 7 -2.26 -3.55 -15.83
C ASP A 7 -1.87 -3.67 -14.35
N ILE A 8 -1.27 -2.64 -13.75
CA ILE A 8 -0.97 -2.59 -12.31
C ILE A 8 -2.25 -2.40 -11.51
N ASP A 9 -3.08 -1.42 -11.90
CA ASP A 9 -4.30 -1.05 -11.19
C ASP A 9 -5.33 -2.19 -11.13
N LYS A 10 -5.51 -2.88 -12.26
CA LYS A 10 -6.48 -3.98 -12.41
C LYS A 10 -5.94 -5.34 -11.96
N ASN A 11 -4.69 -5.44 -11.49
CA ASN A 11 -4.11 -6.72 -11.08
C ASN A 11 -4.74 -7.21 -9.76
N PRO A 12 -5.48 -8.33 -9.76
CA PRO A 12 -6.14 -8.83 -8.55
C PRO A 12 -5.16 -9.47 -7.56
N TYR A 13 -3.93 -9.78 -7.99
CA TYR A 13 -2.90 -10.39 -7.15
C TYR A 13 -2.01 -9.37 -6.46
N LEU A 14 -2.15 -8.08 -6.78
CA LEU A 14 -1.42 -7.00 -6.12
C LEU A 14 -2.31 -6.36 -5.06
N SER A 15 -1.79 -6.28 -3.83
CA SER A 15 -2.37 -5.40 -2.82
C SER A 15 -2.23 -3.93 -3.24
N GLU A 16 -3.03 -3.05 -2.67
CA GLU A 16 -2.91 -1.60 -2.89
C GLU A 16 -1.48 -1.08 -2.60
N HIS A 17 -0.84 -1.63 -1.56
CA HIS A 17 0.56 -1.33 -1.28
C HIS A 17 1.52 -1.81 -2.38
N GLY A 18 1.30 -3.02 -2.90
CA GLY A 18 2.10 -3.57 -4.00
C GLY A 18 1.97 -2.76 -5.29
N LYS A 19 0.75 -2.31 -5.62
CA LYS A 19 0.51 -1.41 -6.76
C LYS A 19 1.28 -0.10 -6.61
N TYR A 20 1.21 0.51 -5.43
CA TYR A 20 1.96 1.73 -5.11
C TYR A 20 3.48 1.53 -5.25
N ALA A 21 4.03 0.45 -4.70
CA ALA A 21 5.46 0.16 -4.75
C ALA A 21 5.97 -0.03 -6.20
N ILE A 22 5.21 -0.73 -7.04
CA ILE A 22 5.55 -0.92 -8.46
C ILE A 22 5.52 0.41 -9.21
N GLN A 23 4.49 1.23 -8.99
CA GLN A 23 4.38 2.51 -9.65
C GLN A 23 5.48 3.48 -9.20
N PHE A 24 5.84 3.47 -7.91
CA PHE A 24 6.98 4.20 -7.38
C PHE A 24 8.29 3.74 -8.04
N ALA A 25 8.56 2.43 -8.06
CA ALA A 25 9.76 1.87 -8.68
C ALA A 25 9.92 2.34 -10.14
N ARG A 26 8.83 2.26 -10.92
CA ARG A 26 8.81 2.70 -12.32
C ARG A 26 9.06 4.20 -12.47
N ASN A 27 8.38 5.03 -11.69
CA ASN A 27 8.52 6.50 -11.77
C ASN A 27 9.93 6.98 -11.42
N HIS A 28 10.63 6.23 -10.57
CA HIS A 28 11.98 6.55 -10.11
C HIS A 28 13.08 5.78 -10.85
N GLY A 29 12.73 4.86 -11.76
CA GLY A 29 13.71 4.05 -12.50
C GLY A 29 14.53 3.11 -11.62
N ILE A 30 13.97 2.67 -10.50
CA ILE A 30 14.63 1.77 -9.52
C ILE A 30 13.98 0.40 -9.51
N SER A 31 14.64 -0.58 -8.90
CA SER A 31 14.03 -1.89 -8.67
C SER A 31 12.89 -1.81 -7.65
N ILE A 32 11.97 -2.79 -7.72
CA ILE A 32 10.89 -2.90 -6.72
C ILE A 32 11.44 -3.14 -5.31
N GLU A 33 12.56 -3.86 -5.19
CA GLU A 33 13.22 -4.11 -3.90
C GLU A 33 13.75 -2.81 -3.29
N GLU A 34 14.34 -1.93 -4.10
CA GLU A 34 14.76 -0.59 -3.66
C GLU A 34 13.56 0.28 -3.31
N ALA A 35 12.46 0.20 -4.07
CA ALA A 35 11.24 0.93 -3.76
C ALA A 35 10.70 0.55 -2.37
N TYR A 36 10.65 -0.74 -2.00
CA TYR A 36 10.21 -1.16 -0.66
C TYR A 36 11.11 -0.66 0.48
N LYS A 37 12.37 -0.33 0.19
CA LYS A 37 13.29 0.26 1.18
C LYS A 37 13.05 1.77 1.34
N HIS A 38 12.37 2.42 0.40
CA HIS A 38 12.16 3.86 0.39
C HIS A 38 11.22 4.31 1.55
N PRO A 39 11.56 5.39 2.29
CA PRO A 39 10.74 5.85 3.42
C PRO A 39 9.28 6.14 3.05
N THR A 40 9.03 6.75 1.89
CA THR A 40 7.68 7.06 1.42
C THR A 40 6.84 5.80 1.19
N VAL A 41 7.45 4.75 0.64
CA VAL A 41 6.75 3.47 0.39
C VAL A 41 6.44 2.79 1.72
N LYS A 42 7.35 2.83 2.70
CA LYS A 42 7.08 2.33 4.06
C LYS A 42 5.95 3.09 4.75
N ALA A 43 5.98 4.43 4.71
CA ALA A 43 4.93 5.26 5.30
C ALA A 43 3.55 4.98 4.67
N HIS A 44 3.49 4.69 3.36
CA HIS A 44 2.26 4.27 2.71
C HIS A 44 1.71 2.94 3.28
N LYS A 45 2.58 1.99 3.61
CA LYS A 45 2.16 0.73 4.25
C LYS A 45 1.57 0.99 5.64
N GLU A 46 2.25 1.77 6.45
CA GLU A 46 1.80 2.16 7.80
C GLU A 46 0.44 2.88 7.75
N ALA A 47 0.25 3.80 6.80
CA ALA A 47 -1.02 4.49 6.61
C ALA A 47 -2.17 3.54 6.25
N LEU A 48 -1.91 2.53 5.40
CA LEU A 48 -2.91 1.51 5.08
C LEU A 48 -3.23 0.60 6.27
N ASP A 49 -2.23 0.28 7.09
CA ASP A 49 -2.43 -0.54 8.29
C ASP A 49 -3.29 0.21 9.32
N HIS A 50 -3.00 1.50 9.57
CA HIS A 50 -3.86 2.34 10.41
C HIS A 50 -5.27 2.50 9.85
N LEU A 51 -5.41 2.64 8.53
CA LEU A 51 -6.74 2.69 7.91
C LEU A 51 -7.51 1.39 8.16
N ALA A 52 -6.85 0.23 8.06
CA ALA A 52 -7.46 -1.07 8.34
C ALA A 52 -7.86 -1.20 9.83
N GLU A 53 -7.03 -0.72 10.75
CA GLU A 53 -7.35 -0.63 12.19
C GLU A 53 -8.60 0.22 12.42
N CYS A 54 -8.67 1.42 11.83
CA CYS A 54 -9.84 2.28 11.91
C CYS A 54 -11.11 1.60 11.38
N PHE A 55 -11.03 0.90 10.25
CA PHE A 55 -12.17 0.14 9.72
C PHE A 55 -12.60 -0.99 10.66
N ASN A 56 -11.65 -1.72 11.24
CA ASN A 56 -11.96 -2.79 12.19
C ASN A 56 -12.61 -2.26 13.46
N PHE A 57 -12.13 -1.13 13.98
CA PHE A 57 -12.74 -0.44 15.11
C PHE A 57 -14.16 0.04 14.79
N ALA A 58 -14.35 0.73 13.66
CA ALA A 58 -15.67 1.25 13.24
C ALA A 58 -16.71 0.14 13.05
N ASN A 59 -16.29 -1.04 12.59
CA ASN A 59 -17.16 -2.20 12.42
C ASN A 59 -17.40 -3.01 13.72
N GLY A 60 -16.84 -2.59 14.85
CA GLY A 60 -16.97 -3.27 16.14
C GLY A 60 -16.14 -4.56 16.26
N ASN A 61 -15.23 -4.81 15.31
CA ASN A 61 -14.35 -5.98 15.26
C ASN A 61 -13.07 -5.81 16.09
N MET A 62 -12.84 -4.63 16.66
CA MET A 62 -11.71 -4.34 17.54
C MET A 62 -12.22 -3.63 18.80
N ARG A 63 -11.87 -4.14 19.98
CA ARG A 63 -12.11 -3.46 21.26
C ARG A 63 -10.83 -2.73 21.66
N LEU A 64 -10.94 -1.47 22.07
CA LEU A 64 -9.85 -0.76 22.75
C LEU A 64 -9.69 -1.41 24.14
N THR A 65 -8.94 -2.51 24.22
CA THR A 65 -8.46 -3.00 25.51
C THR A 65 -7.22 -2.19 25.88
N GLU A 66 -7.44 -1.30 26.86
CA GLU A 66 -6.44 -0.65 27.72
C GLU A 66 -5.62 0.50 27.10
N LEU A 67 -6.01 1.73 27.44
CA LEU A 67 -5.11 2.86 27.69
C LEU A 67 -4.81 2.91 29.19
#